data_AF-A0AAU0F243-F1
#
_entry.id   AF-A0AAU0F243-F1
#
_cell.length_a   1.000
_cell.length_b   1.000
_cell.length_c   1.000
_cell.angle_alpha   90.00
_cell.angle_beta   90.00
_cell.angle_gamma   90.00
#
_symmetry.space_group_name_H-M   'P 1'
#
loop_
_entity.id
_entity.type
_entity.pdbx_description
1 polymer ?
#
loop_
_entity_poly.entity_id
_entity_poly.type
_entity_poly.pdbx_seq_one_letter_code
_entity_poly.pdbx_strand_id
1 'polypeptide(L)'
;MVNPTEEIVAKTRKLSSALIVIDGAQSAPHFKIDVQAMDCDFFVCSGHKMYAPMGVGILYGKEAVLRTLQPFHGGGEMIAVCSFEKTTYADLPFKFEAGNA
;
A
#
# COMPACT_ATOMS: atom_id res chain seq x y z
N MET A 1 12.57 -14.12 -0.05
CA MET A 1 13.06 -12.80 -0.47
C MET A 1 14.57 -12.89 -0.44
N VAL A 2 15.26 -12.43 -1.48
CA VAL A 2 16.74 -12.59 -1.58
C VAL A 2 17.46 -11.41 -0.91
N ASN A 3 16.85 -10.22 -0.96
CA ASN A 3 17.42 -9.01 -0.36
C ASN A 3 17.27 -9.03 1.17
N PRO A 4 18.24 -8.49 1.93
CA PRO A 4 18.17 -8.37 3.38
C PRO A 4 17.28 -7.18 3.79
N THR A 5 15.98 -7.24 3.47
CA THR A 5 15.06 -6.10 3.64
C THR A 5 14.89 -5.68 5.08
N GLU A 6 14.83 -6.62 6.03
CA GLU A 6 14.74 -6.33 7.47
C GLU A 6 15.94 -5.52 7.96
N GLU A 7 17.16 -5.86 7.51
CA GLU A 7 18.38 -5.13 7.85
C GLU A 7 18.37 -3.72 7.24
N ILE A 8 17.95 -3.60 5.97
CA ILE A 8 17.84 -2.32 5.27
C ILE A 8 16.81 -1.42 5.96
N VAL A 9 15.65 -1.97 6.33
CA VAL A 9 14.60 -1.26 7.06
C VAL A 9 15.15 -0.79 8.41
N ALA A 10 15.72 -1.69 9.21
CA ALA A 10 16.26 -1.36 10.53
C ALA A 10 17.35 -0.27 10.47
N LYS A 11 18.24 -0.32 9.47
CA LYS A 11 19.26 0.74 9.27
C LYS A 11 18.63 2.06 8.87
N THR A 12 17.70 2.05 7.92
CA THR A 12 17.04 3.26 7.43
C THR A 12 16.27 3.98 8.55
N ARG A 13 15.56 3.23 9.40
CA ARG A 13 14.84 3.76 10.57
C ARG A 13 15.75 4.42 11.60
N LYS A 14 16.95 3.85 11.82
CA LYS A 14 17.94 4.44 12.75
C LYS A 14 18.50 5.76 12.24
N LEU A 15 18.54 5.95 10.92
CA LEU A 15 19.19 7.09 10.28
C LEU A 15 18.20 8.17 9.84
N SER A 16 16.92 7.84 9.67
CA SER A 16 15.93 8.76 9.10
C SER A 16 14.49 8.32 9.38
N SER A 17 13.56 9.25 9.16
CA SER A 17 12.12 8.99 9.10
C SER A 17 11.63 8.72 7.66
N ALA A 18 12.52 8.29 6.75
CA ALA A 18 12.15 8.05 5.36
C ALA A 18 11.10 6.92 5.26
N LEU A 19 10.14 7.10 4.36
CA LEU A 19 9.18 6.07 4.04
C LEU A 19 9.83 4.98 3.19
N ILE A 20 9.55 3.71 3.52
CA ILE A 20 10.15 2.55 2.88
C ILE A 20 9.08 1.77 2.12
N VAL A 21 9.27 1.68 0.81
CA VAL A 21 8.43 0.90 -0.10
C VAL A 21 9.20 -0.33 -0.55
N ILE A 22 8.60 -1.51 -0.38
CA ILE A 22 9.17 -2.78 -0.83
C ILE A 22 8.39 -3.27 -2.05
N ASP A 23 9.09 -3.43 -3.17
CA ASP A 23 8.56 -4.11 -4.36
C ASP A 23 8.60 -5.63 -4.14
N GLY A 24 7.41 -6.17 -3.95
CA GLY A 24 7.13 -7.57 -3.72
C GLY A 24 6.76 -8.36 -4.97
N ALA A 25 6.75 -7.76 -6.16
CA ALA A 25 6.11 -8.36 -7.33
C ALA A 25 6.70 -9.74 -7.71
N GLN A 26 7.99 -9.95 -7.49
CA GLN A 26 8.64 -11.26 -7.70
C GLN A 26 8.76 -12.09 -6.41
N SER A 27 8.76 -11.45 -5.24
CA SER A 27 8.95 -12.18 -3.98
C SER A 27 7.65 -12.82 -3.47
N ALA A 28 6.51 -12.14 -3.65
CA ALA A 28 5.20 -12.61 -3.23
C ALA A 28 4.80 -14.01 -3.77
N PRO A 29 5.07 -14.38 -5.05
CA PRO A 29 4.75 -15.73 -5.54
C PRO A 29 5.69 -16.83 -5.05
N HIS A 30 6.89 -16.49 -4.56
CA HIS A 30 7.95 -17.48 -4.30
C HIS A 30 8.32 -17.62 -2.83
N PHE A 31 7.90 -16.69 -1.98
CA PHE A 31 8.28 -16.66 -0.58
C PHE A 31 7.09 -16.30 0.29
N LYS A 32 7.09 -16.83 1.52
CA LYS A 32 6.20 -16.31 2.56
C LYS A 32 6.61 -14.88 2.90
N ILE A 33 5.67 -13.96 2.79
CA ILE A 33 5.88 -12.54 3.09
C ILE A 33 5.26 -12.24 4.45
N ASP A 34 6.04 -11.65 5.35
CA ASP A 34 5.59 -11.10 6.62
C ASP A 34 5.94 -9.61 6.67
N VAL A 35 4.95 -8.78 6.35
CA VAL A 35 5.11 -7.31 6.29
C VAL A 35 5.22 -6.68 7.68
N GLN A 36 4.76 -7.37 8.74
CA GLN A 36 4.87 -6.90 10.11
C GLN A 36 6.29 -7.14 10.63
N ALA A 37 6.84 -8.33 10.40
CA ALA A 37 8.23 -8.65 10.72
C ALA A 37 9.23 -7.77 9.97
N MET A 38 8.93 -7.47 8.69
CA MET A 38 9.79 -6.62 7.85
C MET A 38 9.77 -5.14 8.24
N ASP A 39 8.71 -4.67 8.91
CA ASP A 39 8.51 -3.28 9.35
C ASP A 39 8.57 -2.21 8.23
N CYS A 40 8.28 -2.60 6.98
CA CYS A 40 8.17 -1.64 5.87
C CYS A 40 6.93 -0.75 6.00
N ASP A 41 6.96 0.45 5.41
CA ASP A 41 5.78 1.32 5.40
C ASP A 41 4.79 0.90 4.33
N PHE A 42 5.31 0.41 3.20
CA PHE A 42 4.52 -0.09 2.08
C PHE A 42 5.11 -1.38 1.51
N PHE A 43 4.23 -2.25 1.04
CA PHE A 43 4.57 -3.43 0.26
C PHE A 43 3.62 -3.54 -0.93
N VAL A 44 4.16 -3.73 -2.14
CA VAL A 44 3.36 -3.78 -3.37
C VAL A 44 3.60 -5.08 -4.13
N CYS A 45 2.56 -5.65 -4.71
CA CYS A 45 2.71 -6.78 -5.63
C CYS A 45 1.57 -6.84 -6.66
N SER A 46 1.79 -7.58 -7.75
CA SER A 46 0.79 -7.79 -8.81
C SER A 46 0.16 -9.17 -8.70
N GLY A 47 -1.17 -9.24 -8.74
CA GLY A 47 -1.91 -10.49 -8.60
C GLY A 47 -1.63 -11.49 -9.73
N HIS A 48 -1.44 -11.02 -10.97
CA HIS A 48 -1.18 -11.89 -12.13
C HIS A 48 0.13 -12.70 -12.04
N LYS A 49 1.04 -12.32 -11.13
CA LYS A 49 2.25 -13.11 -10.83
C LYS A 49 2.00 -14.22 -9.81
N MET A 50 0.84 -14.19 -9.16
CA MET A 50 0.38 -15.13 -8.13
C MET A 50 -0.91 -15.85 -8.57
N TYR A 51 -1.07 -16.09 -9.88
CA TYR A 51 -2.23 -16.79 -10.47
C TYR A 51 -3.59 -16.08 -10.34
N ALA A 52 -3.62 -14.78 -9.99
CA ALA A 52 -4.84 -13.98 -10.07
C ALA A 52 -5.07 -13.41 -11.49
N PRO A 53 -6.26 -12.87 -11.79
CA PRO A 53 -6.53 -12.20 -13.06
C PRO A 53 -5.60 -11.01 -13.34
N MET A 54 -5.48 -10.67 -14.63
CA MET A 54 -4.82 -9.44 -15.07
C MET A 54 -5.60 -8.22 -14.55
N GLY A 55 -4.88 -7.12 -14.27
CA GLY A 55 -5.49 -5.86 -13.81
C GLY A 55 -5.67 -5.73 -12.30
N VAL A 56 -5.30 -6.73 -11.50
CA VAL A 56 -5.37 -6.69 -10.04
C VAL A 56 -3.98 -6.62 -9.40
N GLY A 57 -3.85 -5.82 -8.34
CA GLY A 57 -2.64 -5.68 -7.53
C GLY A 57 -2.97 -5.41 -6.07
N ILE A 58 -1.93 -5.40 -5.24
CA ILE A 58 -2.04 -5.17 -3.80
C ILE A 58 -1.09 -4.05 -3.41
N LEU A 59 -1.61 -3.11 -2.61
CA LEU A 59 -0.83 -2.16 -1.83
C LEU A 59 -1.13 -2.40 -0.35
N TYR A 60 -0.16 -2.96 0.36
CA TYR A 60 -0.13 -2.88 1.82
C TYR A 60 0.48 -1.54 2.23
N GLY A 61 -0.08 -0.92 3.26
CA GLY A 61 0.54 0.21 3.93
C GLY A 61 0.22 0.20 5.42
N LYS A 62 1.16 0.68 6.24
CA LYS A 62 0.88 0.91 7.67
C LYS A 62 -0.26 1.91 7.82
N GLU A 63 -1.24 1.61 8.66
CA GLU A 63 -2.45 2.45 8.83
C GLU A 63 -2.11 3.91 9.13
N ALA A 64 -1.21 4.14 10.09
CA ALA A 64 -0.76 5.49 10.45
C ALA A 64 -0.18 6.25 9.24
N VAL A 65 0.53 5.57 8.34
CA VAL A 65 1.11 6.18 7.13
C VAL A 65 0.02 6.43 6.10
N LEU A 66 -0.85 5.45 5.82
CA LEU A 66 -1.97 5.59 4.88
C LEU A 66 -2.92 6.73 5.25
N ARG A 67 -3.14 6.97 6.55
CA ARG A 67 -3.97 8.09 7.04
C ARG A 67 -3.39 9.46 6.67
N THR A 68 -2.06 9.58 6.53
CA THR A 68 -1.40 10.85 6.14
C THR A 68 -1.46 11.14 4.64
N LEU A 69 -1.64 10.12 3.80
CA LEU A 69 -1.65 10.29 2.35
C LEU A 69 -2.94 10.96 1.89
N GLN A 70 -2.86 11.77 0.82
CA GLN A 70 -4.06 12.25 0.12
C GLN A 70 -4.62 11.14 -0.77
N PRO A 71 -5.93 11.13 -1.07
CA PRO A 71 -6.49 10.18 -2.03
C PRO A 71 -5.78 10.25 -3.38
N PHE A 72 -5.66 9.10 -4.04
CA PHE A 72 -4.93 9.01 -5.30
C PHE A 72 -5.82 9.31 -6.51
N HIS A 73 -6.90 8.55 -6.65
CA HIS A 73 -7.92 8.77 -7.66
C HIS A 73 -9.18 9.38 -7.02
N GLY A 74 -9.86 10.28 -7.74
CA GLY A 74 -11.16 10.81 -7.36
C GLY A 74 -12.29 10.13 -8.14
N GLY A 75 -13.41 9.84 -7.50
CA GLY A 75 -14.55 9.19 -8.14
C GLY A 75 -15.59 8.72 -7.14
N GLY A 76 -16.52 7.86 -7.57
CA GLY A 76 -17.43 7.14 -6.66
C GLY A 76 -16.66 6.24 -5.69
N GLU A 77 -17.35 5.73 -4.65
CA GLU A 77 -16.83 4.81 -3.61
C GLU A 77 -15.75 5.38 -2.66
N MET A 78 -14.90 6.31 -3.11
CA MET A 78 -13.86 6.95 -2.28
C MET A 78 -14.33 8.20 -1.53
N ILE A 79 -15.55 8.67 -1.80
CA ILE A 79 -16.16 9.87 -1.22
C ILE A 79 -17.13 9.47 -0.12
N ALA A 80 -16.98 10.05 1.08
CA ALA A 80 -17.96 9.94 2.16
C ALA A 80 -19.09 10.98 2.02
N VAL A 81 -18.75 12.24 1.72
CA VAL A 81 -19.73 13.33 1.50
C VAL A 81 -19.22 14.23 0.39
N CYS A 82 -20.09 14.59 -0.55
CA CYS A 82 -19.80 15.53 -1.62
C CYS A 82 -20.79 16.70 -1.56
N SER A 83 -20.30 17.92 -1.49
CA SER A 83 -21.07 19.14 -1.71
C SER A 83 -20.31 20.07 -2.67
N PHE A 84 -20.98 21.12 -3.16
CA PHE A 84 -20.31 22.14 -3.97
C PHE A 84 -19.19 22.87 -3.22
N GLU A 85 -19.24 22.90 -1.89
CA GLU A 85 -18.27 23.59 -1.04
C GLU A 85 -17.12 22.68 -0.61
N LYS A 86 -17.39 21.39 -0.37
CA LYS A 86 -16.41 20.47 0.20
C LYS A 86 -16.71 19.01 -0.12
N THR A 87 -15.63 18.25 -0.32
CA THR A 87 -15.65 16.79 -0.36
C THR A 87 -14.90 16.21 0.84
N THR A 88 -15.48 15.21 1.50
CA THR A 88 -14.79 14.39 2.51
C THR A 88 -14.64 12.96 1.99
N TYR A 89 -13.52 12.32 2.30
CA TYR A 89 -13.17 11.01 1.77
C TYR A 89 -13.63 9.87 2.69
N ALA A 90 -13.83 8.69 2.11
CA ALA A 90 -14.08 7.44 2.83
C ALA A 90 -12.88 7.06 3.72
N ASP A 91 -13.11 6.16 4.68
CA ASP A 91 -12.01 5.61 5.49
C ASP A 91 -11.19 4.59 4.67
N LEU A 92 -10.08 4.13 5.25
CA LEU A 92 -9.25 3.09 4.64
C LEU A 92 -10.02 1.74 4.55
N PRO A 93 -9.82 0.95 3.48
CA PRO A 93 -8.96 1.21 2.32
C PRO A 93 -9.63 2.05 1.20
N PHE A 94 -10.95 2.21 1.24
CA PHE A 94 -11.78 2.78 0.17
C PHE A 94 -11.38 4.19 -0.29
N LYS A 95 -10.73 4.97 0.60
CA LYS A 95 -10.08 6.24 0.25
C LYS A 95 -9.20 6.15 -1.02
N PHE A 96 -8.61 4.98 -1.31
CA PHE A 96 -7.71 4.79 -2.44
C PHE A 96 -8.31 3.96 -3.60
N GLU A 97 -9.56 3.52 -3.48
CA GLU A 97 -10.21 2.60 -4.42
C GLU A 97 -11.41 3.31 -5.08
N ALA A 98 -11.11 4.33 -5.90
CA ALA A 98 -12.14 5.13 -6.56
C ALA A 98 -12.81 4.37 -7.71
N GLY A 99 -14.14 4.46 -7.78
CA GLY A 99 -14.97 3.82 -8.80
C GLY A 99 -15.34 2.37 -8.44
N ASN A 100 -16.14 1.75 -9.30
CA ASN A 100 -16.49 0.34 -9.11
C ASN A 100 -15.30 -0.55 -9.49
N ALA A 101 -14.95 -1.45 -8.57
CA ALA A 101 -14.05 -2.57 -8.83
C ALA A 101 -14.69 -3.62 -9.74
#